data_AF-A0A2T7PAW5-F1
#
_entry.id   AF-A0A2T7PAW5-F1
#
_cell.length_a   1.000
_cell.length_b   1.000
_cell.length_c   1.000
_cell.angle_alpha   90.00
_cell.angle_beta   90.00
_cell.angle_gamma   90.00
#
_symmetry.space_group_name_H-M   'P 1'
#
loop_
_entity.id
_entity.type
_entity.pdbx_description
1 polymer ?
#
loop_
_entity_poly.entity_id
_entity_poly.type
_entity_poly.pdbx_seq_one_letter_code
_entity_poly.pdbx_strand_id
1 'polypeptide(L)'
;MMSSSLSSSISIQVSITTIEDTHVFILLLAVLGFRVFAACRTSQAAEKLQEETSSRVTTLVLDVTNEKSISAARDFVAARLPEGQGLWGVVNNAGIVGPIGPSEWVSRDGYQTCLAVNLLGLIDVTRTFLPLVRRARGRVVNISSFMGRIAVANSRYTVSKYGVEAFSDCLRREVYRQGVQVCIIEPGGFKTDLLRQDILFKSFKMSYDATPADIRQHYPESTVEAAGNMATRSSAMASRKLHLVVDAYVLALTSRFPPTRQLVGSDVRLFYRLLWNLPTPLTDWILVNLKEIASSVPSVCRLSHVTSCGELQAETSSRVTHVVLDVTDEKSLWGVVNNAAIIGPSAPSEWVSRDGYQTCLAVNLLGLIDVTRTFLPLVRRARGRVVNISSLAGRIAVGASPYCVSKYGVEAFSDCLRWCLNVGELKQ
;
A
#
# COMPACT_ATOMS: atom_id res chain seq x y z
N MET A 1 -21.78 40.41 -17.32
CA MET A 1 -21.63 40.55 -15.86
C MET A 1 -21.56 39.18 -15.14
N MET A 2 -20.78 38.21 -15.65
CA MET A 2 -20.58 36.90 -14.99
C MET A 2 -19.09 36.54 -14.86
N SER A 3 -18.21 37.53 -14.62
CA SER A 3 -16.77 37.30 -14.46
C SER A 3 -16.20 37.85 -13.15
N SER A 4 -17.03 38.29 -12.19
CA SER A 4 -16.58 38.97 -10.97
C SER A 4 -16.99 38.30 -9.65
N SER A 5 -17.79 37.22 -9.64
CA SER A 5 -18.28 36.61 -8.39
C SER A 5 -17.50 35.36 -7.91
N LEU A 6 -16.47 34.92 -8.64
CA LEU A 6 -15.58 33.81 -8.25
C LEU A 6 -14.23 34.31 -7.68
N SER A 7 -13.98 35.62 -7.72
CA SER A 7 -12.69 36.24 -7.38
C SER A 7 -12.53 36.55 -5.87
N SER A 8 -13.61 36.60 -5.10
CA SER A 8 -13.60 37.13 -3.73
C SER A 8 -13.62 36.07 -2.61
N SER A 9 -13.54 34.78 -2.92
CA SER A 9 -13.62 33.71 -1.89
C SER A 9 -12.56 32.60 -2.00
N ILE A 10 -11.58 32.72 -2.91
CA ILE A 10 -10.45 31.78 -2.99
C ILE A 10 -9.39 32.22 -1.97
N SER A 11 -9.76 32.12 -0.70
CA SER A 11 -8.86 32.23 0.43
C SER A 11 -7.81 31.12 0.32
N ILE A 12 -6.57 31.51 0.04
CA ILE A 12 -5.31 30.83 0.39
C ILE A 12 -5.49 29.33 0.72
N GLN A 13 -5.55 28.49 -0.31
CA GLN A 13 -5.64 27.06 -0.12
C GLN A 13 -4.26 26.50 0.23
N VAL A 14 -4.14 25.89 1.41
CA VAL A 14 -2.89 25.37 1.95
C VAL A 14 -2.81 23.85 1.82
N SER A 15 -1.74 23.30 1.23
CA SER A 15 -1.55 21.84 1.07
C SER A 15 -0.21 21.35 1.63
N ILE A 16 -0.18 20.19 2.31
CA ILE A 16 1.06 19.49 2.68
C ILE A 16 1.35 18.37 1.69
N THR A 17 2.60 18.25 1.26
CA THR A 17 3.04 17.20 0.33
C THR A 17 4.35 16.56 0.79
N THR A 18 4.40 15.23 0.98
CA THR A 18 5.56 14.51 1.55
C THR A 18 6.44 13.82 0.48
N ILE A 19 7.44 14.48 -0.17
CA ILE A 19 7.96 13.97 -1.47
C ILE A 19 9.47 14.23 -1.78
N GLU A 20 10.10 13.29 -2.53
CA GLU A 20 11.36 13.44 -3.33
C GLU A 20 11.14 13.53 -4.89
N ASP A 21 10.01 13.06 -5.46
CA ASP A 21 9.73 12.94 -6.92
C ASP A 21 8.56 13.77 -7.51
N THR A 22 8.02 14.80 -6.84
CA THR A 22 6.87 15.59 -7.35
C THR A 22 7.10 17.09 -7.34
N HIS A 23 8.32 17.53 -7.63
CA HIS A 23 8.63 18.96 -7.76
C HIS A 23 7.65 19.66 -8.73
N VAL A 24 7.33 19.01 -9.85
CA VAL A 24 6.36 19.52 -10.84
C VAL A 24 4.98 19.78 -10.24
N PHE A 25 4.47 18.88 -9.39
CA PHE A 25 3.18 19.05 -8.74
C PHE A 25 3.18 20.23 -7.74
N ILE A 26 4.23 20.34 -6.94
CA ILE A 26 4.39 21.42 -5.95
C ILE A 26 4.43 22.78 -6.65
N LEU A 27 5.22 22.88 -7.71
CA LEU A 27 5.31 24.09 -8.53
C LEU A 27 3.97 24.43 -9.20
N LEU A 28 3.27 23.42 -9.73
CA LEU A 28 1.97 23.62 -10.37
C LEU A 28 0.93 24.14 -9.36
N LEU A 29 0.86 23.58 -8.15
CA LEU A 29 -0.03 24.11 -7.12
C LEU A 29 0.29 25.57 -6.77
N ALA A 30 1.57 25.93 -6.66
CA ALA A 30 1.98 27.30 -6.41
C ALA A 30 1.53 28.25 -7.54
N VAL A 31 1.65 27.82 -8.80
CA VAL A 31 1.14 28.57 -9.98
C VAL A 31 -0.38 28.70 -9.95
N LEU A 32 -1.09 27.68 -9.51
CA LEU A 32 -2.55 27.70 -9.31
C LEU A 32 -2.99 28.56 -8.12
N GLY A 33 -2.06 29.21 -7.41
CA GLY A 33 -2.34 30.16 -6.34
C GLY A 33 -2.36 29.56 -4.93
N PHE A 34 -2.10 28.25 -4.78
CA PHE A 34 -2.00 27.60 -3.48
C PHE A 34 -0.78 28.10 -2.71
N ARG A 35 -0.88 28.10 -1.37
CA ARG A 35 0.30 28.10 -0.50
C ARG A 35 0.64 26.65 -0.18
N VAL A 36 1.87 26.22 -0.42
CA VAL A 36 2.25 24.81 -0.31
C VAL A 36 3.27 24.63 0.80
N PHE A 37 2.98 23.72 1.73
CA PHE A 37 3.95 23.21 2.68
C PHE A 37 4.56 21.92 2.09
N ALA A 38 5.78 22.03 1.57
CA ALA A 38 6.47 20.90 0.96
C ALA A 38 7.33 20.19 2.00
N ALA A 39 6.91 19.00 2.41
CA ALA A 39 7.57 18.19 3.41
C ALA A 39 8.58 17.25 2.75
N CYS A 40 9.85 17.37 3.14
CA CYS A 40 10.94 16.51 2.69
C CYS A 40 11.46 15.67 3.87
N ARG A 41 11.99 14.48 3.60
CA ARG A 41 12.53 13.61 4.66
C ARG A 41 13.82 14.15 5.27
N THR A 42 14.64 14.86 4.48
CA THR A 42 15.94 15.38 4.89
C THR A 42 15.99 16.91 4.75
N SER A 43 16.78 17.56 5.60
CA SER A 43 17.00 19.01 5.53
C SER A 43 17.60 19.43 4.18
N GLN A 44 18.55 18.65 3.67
CA GLN A 44 19.17 18.91 2.37
C GLN A 44 18.15 18.92 1.21
N ALA A 45 17.21 17.97 1.21
CA ALA A 45 16.15 17.94 0.20
C ALA A 45 15.17 19.11 0.39
N ALA A 46 14.88 19.52 1.63
CA ALA A 46 14.05 20.68 1.92
C ALA A 46 14.70 21.99 1.47
N GLU A 47 16.00 22.16 1.72
CA GLU A 47 16.78 23.35 1.33
C GLU A 47 16.86 23.46 -0.19
N LYS A 48 17.26 22.38 -0.87
CA LYS A 48 17.31 22.33 -2.34
C LYS A 48 15.96 22.67 -2.96
N LEU A 49 14.87 22.09 -2.46
CA LEU A 49 13.53 22.39 -2.96
C LEU A 49 13.14 23.85 -2.68
N GLN A 50 13.56 24.43 -1.56
CA GLN A 50 13.27 25.82 -1.23
C GLN A 50 13.97 26.79 -2.18
N GLU A 51 15.20 26.48 -2.60
CA GLU A 51 15.97 27.26 -3.59
C GLU A 51 15.33 27.21 -5.00
N GLU A 52 14.72 26.08 -5.36
CA GLU A 52 14.10 25.86 -6.68
C GLU A 52 12.63 26.33 -6.76
N THR A 53 12.05 26.87 -5.68
CA THR A 53 10.61 27.18 -5.60
C THR A 53 10.32 28.66 -5.29
N SER A 54 9.04 29.04 -5.44
CA SER A 54 8.58 30.41 -5.19
C SER A 54 8.26 30.67 -3.71
N SER A 55 8.03 31.94 -3.35
CA SER A 55 7.58 32.35 -2.00
C SER A 55 6.23 31.75 -1.56
N ARG A 56 5.48 31.12 -2.47
CA ARG A 56 4.25 30.37 -2.15
C ARG A 56 4.53 28.97 -1.62
N VAL A 57 5.75 28.48 -1.75
CA VAL A 57 6.18 27.17 -1.24
C VAL A 57 7.05 27.41 0.00
N THR A 58 6.69 26.74 1.09
CA THR A 58 7.49 26.69 2.31
C THR A 58 7.87 25.25 2.54
N THR A 59 9.17 24.95 2.55
CA THR A 59 9.64 23.59 2.81
C THR A 59 9.72 23.33 4.32
N LEU A 60 9.58 22.07 4.70
CA LEU A 60 9.80 21.60 6.08
C LEU A 60 10.37 20.18 6.08
N VAL A 61 11.01 19.79 7.17
CA VAL A 61 11.46 18.42 7.38
C VAL A 61 10.37 17.61 8.06
N LEU A 62 10.06 16.44 7.50
CA LEU A 62 9.08 15.52 8.05
C LEU A 62 9.52 14.07 7.84
N ASP A 63 9.76 13.39 8.96
CA ASP A 63 9.87 11.93 9.00
C ASP A 63 8.54 11.34 9.45
N VAL A 64 7.82 10.71 8.53
CA VAL A 64 6.52 10.07 8.78
C VAL A 64 6.60 8.87 9.73
N THR A 65 7.81 8.38 10.02
CA THR A 65 8.00 7.29 10.99
C THR A 65 8.18 7.80 12.43
N ASN A 66 8.31 9.12 12.62
CA ASN A 66 8.61 9.76 13.89
C ASN A 66 7.48 10.71 14.33
N GLU A 67 6.71 10.30 15.34
CA GLU A 67 5.58 11.08 15.88
C GLU A 67 5.96 12.50 16.31
N LYS A 68 7.16 12.70 16.87
CA LYS A 68 7.64 14.04 17.26
C LYS A 68 7.89 14.92 16.04
N SER A 69 8.42 14.35 14.95
CA SER A 69 8.61 15.07 13.69
C SER A 69 7.26 15.48 13.10
N ILE A 70 6.26 14.59 13.13
CA ILE A 70 4.90 14.88 12.65
C ILE A 70 4.24 15.99 13.49
N SER A 71 4.34 15.93 14.81
CA SER A 71 3.81 16.97 15.69
C SER A 71 4.48 18.33 15.44
N ALA A 72 5.81 18.36 15.36
CA ALA A 72 6.57 19.58 15.09
C ALA A 72 6.20 20.18 13.72
N ALA A 73 6.02 19.34 12.69
CA ALA A 73 5.53 19.78 11.39
C ALA A 73 4.12 20.39 11.48
N ARG A 74 3.22 19.79 12.27
CA ARG A 74 1.87 20.33 12.48
C ARG A 74 1.87 21.64 13.24
N ASP A 75 2.74 21.78 14.25
CA ASP A 75 2.95 23.05 14.97
C ASP A 75 3.46 24.14 14.03
N PHE A 76 4.49 23.81 13.24
CA PHE A 76 5.06 24.71 12.24
C PHE A 76 4.03 25.20 11.22
N VAL A 77 3.21 24.29 10.68
CA VAL A 77 2.14 24.61 9.72
C VAL A 77 1.06 25.45 10.39
N ALA A 78 0.57 25.03 11.55
CA ALA A 78 -0.51 25.73 12.25
C ALA A 78 -0.15 27.19 12.59
N ALA A 79 1.11 27.45 12.99
CA ALA A 79 1.60 28.80 13.28
C ALA A 79 1.65 29.72 12.05
N ARG A 80 1.56 29.17 10.84
CA ARG A 80 1.64 29.89 9.56
C ARG A 80 0.31 29.90 8.79
N LEU A 81 -0.72 29.26 9.34
CA LEU A 81 -2.08 29.39 8.82
C LEU A 81 -2.67 30.72 9.30
N PRO A 82 -3.46 31.42 8.46
CA PRO A 82 -4.22 32.58 8.92
C PRO A 82 -5.16 32.22 10.08
N GLU A 83 -5.39 33.17 10.98
CA GLU A 83 -6.28 32.96 12.13
C GLU A 83 -7.67 32.49 11.68
N GLY A 84 -8.23 31.50 12.38
CA GLY A 84 -9.52 30.89 12.06
C GLY A 84 -9.53 30.02 10.80
N GLN A 85 -8.46 29.98 10.00
CA GLN A 85 -8.39 29.14 8.80
C GLN A 85 -7.84 27.72 9.11
N GLY A 86 -8.32 26.76 8.33
CA GLY A 86 -7.82 25.39 8.34
C GLY A 86 -6.79 25.12 7.25
N LEU A 87 -6.37 23.86 7.17
CA LEU A 87 -5.51 23.35 6.10
C LEU A 87 -6.40 22.80 4.98
N TRP A 88 -6.29 23.30 3.75
CA TRP A 88 -7.17 22.86 2.67
C TRP A 88 -6.93 21.39 2.28
N GLY A 89 -5.68 20.94 2.25
CA GLY A 89 -5.32 19.61 1.78
C GLY A 89 -4.16 18.98 2.53
N VAL A 90 -4.22 17.67 2.71
CA VAL A 90 -3.05 16.84 3.07
C VAL A 90 -2.89 15.78 2.00
N VAL A 91 -1.69 15.67 1.45
CA VAL A 91 -1.33 14.67 0.44
C VAL A 91 -0.32 13.70 1.03
N ASN A 92 -0.78 12.49 1.37
CA ASN A 92 0.06 11.41 1.87
C ASN A 92 0.65 10.63 0.69
N ASN A 93 1.87 11.01 0.29
CA ASN A 93 2.60 10.34 -0.79
C ASN A 93 3.80 9.53 -0.31
N ALA A 94 4.31 9.78 0.89
CA ALA A 94 5.50 9.12 1.41
C ALA A 94 5.37 7.59 1.29
N GLY A 95 6.38 6.95 0.71
CA GLY A 95 6.36 5.52 0.50
C GLY A 95 7.70 4.94 0.08
N ILE A 96 7.96 3.71 0.49
CA ILE A 96 9.10 2.91 0.09
C ILE A 96 8.62 1.59 -0.51
N VAL A 97 9.29 1.16 -1.57
CA VAL A 97 9.09 -0.17 -2.16
C VAL A 97 9.98 -1.18 -1.47
N GLY A 98 11.25 -0.84 -1.19
CA GLY A 98 12.35 -1.65 -0.60
C GLY A 98 12.82 -2.87 -1.42
N PRO A 99 13.63 -3.78 -0.84
CA PRO A 99 14.12 -5.00 -1.51
C PRO A 99 13.02 -5.93 -2.04
N ILE A 100 13.06 -6.26 -3.33
CA ILE A 100 11.99 -7.01 -4.02
C ILE A 100 12.33 -8.50 -4.00
N GLY A 101 11.32 -9.34 -3.77
CA GLY A 101 11.45 -10.79 -3.90
C GLY A 101 10.13 -11.51 -3.66
N PRO A 102 10.12 -12.84 -3.86
CA PRO A 102 9.10 -13.73 -3.32
C PRO A 102 8.83 -13.49 -1.83
N SER A 103 7.60 -13.75 -1.40
CA SER A 103 7.16 -13.53 -0.01
C SER A 103 8.04 -14.21 1.03
N GLU A 104 8.66 -15.34 0.69
CA GLU A 104 9.55 -16.11 1.57
C GLU A 104 10.87 -15.38 1.89
N TRP A 105 11.40 -14.62 0.92
CA TRP A 105 12.67 -13.89 1.05
C TRP A 105 12.54 -12.65 1.93
N VAL A 106 11.31 -12.16 2.10
CA VAL A 106 11.04 -10.92 2.83
C VAL A 106 11.08 -11.18 4.33
N SER A 107 12.02 -10.57 5.04
CA SER A 107 12.11 -10.63 6.49
C SER A 107 10.94 -9.92 7.17
N ARG A 108 10.65 -10.29 8.43
CA ARG A 108 9.69 -9.59 9.29
C ARG A 108 10.01 -8.10 9.39
N ASP A 109 11.28 -7.77 9.59
CA ASP A 109 11.78 -6.40 9.65
C ASP A 109 11.49 -5.63 8.34
N GLY A 110 11.61 -6.31 7.19
CA GLY A 110 11.23 -5.75 5.90
C GLY A 110 9.74 -5.36 5.84
N TYR A 111 8.84 -6.22 6.33
CA TYR A 111 7.41 -5.87 6.46
C TYR A 111 7.20 -4.69 7.41
N GLN A 112 7.83 -4.74 8.58
CA GLN A 112 7.66 -3.71 9.61
C GLN A 112 8.12 -2.34 9.12
N THR A 113 9.28 -2.26 8.46
CA THR A 113 9.81 -1.03 7.86
C THR A 113 8.87 -0.49 6.78
N CYS A 114 8.37 -1.34 5.89
CA CYS A 114 7.44 -0.93 4.83
C CYS A 114 6.09 -0.44 5.39
N LEU A 115 5.54 -1.14 6.38
CA LEU A 115 4.30 -0.75 7.08
C LEU A 115 4.50 0.55 7.88
N ALA A 116 5.66 0.73 8.53
CA ALA A 116 5.97 1.93 9.30
C ALA A 116 5.92 3.20 8.46
N VAL A 117 6.46 3.16 7.23
CA VAL A 117 6.47 4.30 6.31
C VAL A 117 5.13 4.43 5.57
N ASN A 118 4.73 3.39 4.83
CA ASN A 118 3.67 3.49 3.83
C ASN A 118 2.27 3.54 4.44
N LEU A 119 2.10 2.98 5.63
CA LEU A 119 0.80 2.80 6.26
C LEU A 119 0.72 3.58 7.58
N LEU A 120 1.53 3.23 8.58
CA LEU A 120 1.48 3.90 9.89
C LEU A 120 1.85 5.38 9.78
N GLY A 121 2.87 5.72 8.99
CA GLY A 121 3.21 7.13 8.74
C GLY A 121 2.09 7.91 8.05
N LEU A 122 1.40 7.30 7.09
CA LEU A 122 0.22 7.90 6.47
C LEU A 122 -0.91 8.10 7.49
N ILE A 123 -1.16 7.11 8.35
CA ILE A 123 -2.19 7.18 9.40
C ILE A 123 -1.88 8.31 10.38
N ASP A 124 -0.64 8.40 10.85
CA ASP A 124 -0.24 9.39 11.86
C ASP A 124 -0.22 10.81 11.31
N VAL A 125 0.28 11.01 10.08
CA VAL A 125 0.19 12.31 9.40
C VAL A 125 -1.28 12.69 9.24
N THR A 126 -2.11 11.77 8.73
CA THR A 126 -3.54 12.04 8.55
C THR A 126 -4.20 12.44 9.85
N ARG A 127 -4.05 11.63 10.91
CA ARG A 127 -4.62 11.89 12.24
C ARG A 127 -4.16 13.23 12.81
N THR A 128 -2.87 13.53 12.72
CA THR A 128 -2.29 14.74 13.31
C THR A 128 -2.78 16.01 12.60
N PHE A 129 -2.96 15.95 11.28
CA PHE A 129 -3.41 17.10 10.49
C PHE A 129 -4.93 17.18 10.31
N LEU A 130 -5.67 16.11 10.61
CA LEU A 130 -7.13 16.05 10.41
C LEU A 130 -7.90 17.19 11.10
N PRO A 131 -7.54 17.64 12.33
CA PRO A 131 -8.20 18.81 12.93
C PRO A 131 -8.06 20.08 12.09
N LEU A 132 -6.90 20.32 11.47
CA LEU A 132 -6.68 21.47 10.59
C LEU A 132 -7.49 21.32 9.30
N VAL A 133 -7.52 20.11 8.73
CA VAL A 133 -8.28 19.80 7.50
C VAL A 133 -9.78 19.95 7.71
N ARG A 134 -10.27 19.49 8.86
CA ARG A 134 -11.67 19.61 9.28
C ARG A 134 -12.11 21.06 9.37
N ARG A 135 -11.29 21.96 9.93
CA ARG A 135 -11.61 23.40 9.98
C ARG A 135 -11.82 24.00 8.60
N ALA A 136 -11.06 23.56 7.60
CA ALA A 136 -11.22 24.02 6.21
C ALA A 136 -12.31 23.27 5.43
N ARG A 137 -12.94 22.22 6.00
CA ARG A 137 -13.74 21.22 5.25
C ARG A 137 -12.98 20.74 4.01
N GLY A 138 -11.69 20.47 4.23
CA GLY A 138 -10.68 20.25 3.20
C GLY A 138 -10.66 18.83 2.65
N ARG A 139 -9.46 18.40 2.24
CA ARG A 139 -9.20 17.15 1.52
C ARG A 139 -8.07 16.35 2.16
N VAL A 140 -8.23 15.03 2.24
CA VAL A 140 -7.15 14.08 2.47
C VAL A 140 -6.95 13.29 1.19
N VAL A 141 -5.75 13.32 0.63
CA VAL A 141 -5.39 12.60 -0.59
C VAL A 141 -4.36 11.54 -0.25
N ASN A 142 -4.72 10.27 -0.40
CA ASN A 142 -3.87 9.14 -0.07
C ASN A 142 -3.37 8.45 -1.32
N ILE A 143 -2.05 8.25 -1.41
CA ILE A 143 -1.43 7.54 -2.52
C ILE A 143 -1.35 6.06 -2.22
N SER A 144 -2.17 5.31 -2.95
CA SER A 144 -2.18 3.86 -2.96
C SER A 144 -1.33 3.34 -4.12
N SER A 145 -1.76 2.27 -4.78
CA SER A 145 -1.21 1.69 -5.99
C SER A 145 -2.25 0.75 -6.59
N PHE A 146 -2.11 0.37 -7.86
CA PHE A 146 -2.83 -0.82 -8.36
C PHE A 146 -2.54 -2.07 -7.50
N MET A 147 -1.37 -2.14 -6.87
CA MET A 147 -1.01 -3.16 -5.87
C MET A 147 -1.75 -3.02 -4.53
N GLY A 148 -2.70 -2.09 -4.41
CA GLY A 148 -3.73 -2.04 -3.36
C GLY A 148 -4.99 -2.85 -3.70
N ARG A 149 -5.09 -3.36 -4.94
CA ARG A 149 -6.26 -4.07 -5.50
C ARG A 149 -5.95 -5.44 -6.03
N ILE A 150 -4.73 -5.64 -6.49
CA ILE A 150 -4.26 -6.91 -7.02
C ILE A 150 -2.90 -7.21 -6.42
N ALA A 151 -2.75 -8.42 -5.91
CA ALA A 151 -1.49 -8.85 -5.31
C ALA A 151 -0.60 -9.46 -6.38
N VAL A 152 0.59 -8.88 -6.54
CA VAL A 152 1.68 -9.44 -7.35
C VAL A 152 2.93 -9.53 -6.45
N ALA A 153 4.07 -9.97 -6.99
CA ALA A 153 5.32 -10.05 -6.23
C ALA A 153 5.64 -8.74 -5.47
N ASN A 154 6.43 -8.83 -4.39
CA ASN A 154 6.66 -7.78 -3.37
C ASN A 154 5.53 -7.65 -2.33
N SER A 155 5.31 -8.73 -1.59
CA SER A 155 4.28 -8.85 -0.56
C SER A 155 4.27 -7.71 0.45
N ARG A 156 5.42 -7.25 0.97
CA ARG A 156 5.43 -6.17 1.96
C ARG A 156 4.88 -4.85 1.43
N TYR A 157 5.19 -4.50 0.18
CA TYR A 157 4.64 -3.30 -0.45
C TYR A 157 3.14 -3.46 -0.71
N THR A 158 2.73 -4.59 -1.31
CA THR A 158 1.31 -4.91 -1.57
C THR A 158 0.49 -4.82 -0.29
N VAL A 159 0.92 -5.52 0.77
CA VAL A 159 0.26 -5.53 2.09
C VAL A 159 0.11 -4.11 2.64
N SER A 160 1.15 -3.27 2.52
CA SER A 160 1.07 -1.88 2.96
C SER A 160 0.03 -1.07 2.19
N LYS A 161 -0.08 -1.25 0.87
CA LYS A 161 -1.03 -0.51 0.01
C LYS A 161 -2.48 -1.00 0.15
N TYR A 162 -2.69 -2.30 0.40
CA TYR A 162 -4.00 -2.79 0.84
C TYR A 162 -4.41 -2.14 2.16
N GLY A 163 -3.50 -2.04 3.13
CA GLY A 163 -3.75 -1.31 4.37
C GLY A 163 -4.18 0.15 4.14
N VAL A 164 -3.54 0.84 3.18
CA VAL A 164 -3.90 2.23 2.81
C VAL A 164 -5.32 2.31 2.23
N GLU A 165 -5.75 1.36 1.38
CA GLU A 165 -7.13 1.31 0.88
C GLU A 165 -8.14 1.18 2.03
N ALA A 166 -7.92 0.20 2.92
CA ALA A 166 -8.83 -0.08 4.03
C ALA A 166 -8.94 1.11 4.99
N PHE A 167 -7.79 1.71 5.35
CA PHE A 167 -7.76 2.91 6.19
C PHE A 167 -8.50 4.08 5.53
N SER A 168 -8.24 4.33 4.25
CA SER A 168 -8.84 5.44 3.52
C SER A 168 -10.36 5.32 3.44
N ASP A 169 -10.88 4.10 3.25
CA ASP A 169 -12.33 3.87 3.24
C ASP A 169 -12.96 4.02 4.64
N CYS A 170 -12.29 3.55 5.71
CA CYS A 170 -12.73 3.79 7.09
C CYS A 170 -12.84 5.30 7.35
N LEU A 171 -11.73 6.02 7.13
CA LEU A 171 -11.64 7.45 7.34
C LEU A 171 -12.71 8.21 6.56
N ARG A 172 -12.90 7.88 5.27
CA ARG A 172 -13.89 8.53 4.39
C ARG A 172 -15.29 8.50 4.99
N ARG A 173 -15.69 7.38 5.60
CA ARG A 173 -17.00 7.25 6.25
C ARG A 173 -17.07 7.99 7.57
N GLU A 174 -15.99 7.95 8.36
CA GLU A 174 -15.92 8.63 9.65
C GLU A 174 -16.01 10.16 9.52
N VAL A 175 -15.33 10.75 8.53
CA VAL A 175 -15.26 12.21 8.37
C VAL A 175 -16.33 12.77 7.41
N TYR A 176 -17.18 11.90 6.85
CA TYR A 176 -18.18 12.27 5.84
C TYR A 176 -19.08 13.43 6.30
N ARG A 177 -19.66 13.32 7.51
CA ARG A 177 -20.54 14.34 8.08
C ARG A 177 -19.81 15.63 8.48
N GLN A 178 -18.49 15.57 8.59
CA GLN A 178 -17.64 16.73 8.92
C GLN A 178 -17.28 17.55 7.66
N GLY A 179 -17.66 17.09 6.46
CA GLY A 179 -17.40 17.80 5.20
C GLY A 179 -15.97 17.66 4.68
N VAL A 180 -15.15 16.79 5.29
CA VAL A 180 -13.82 16.44 4.77
C VAL A 180 -14.00 15.38 3.69
N GLN A 181 -13.34 15.56 2.55
CA GLN A 181 -13.32 14.53 1.50
C GLN A 181 -12.02 13.74 1.56
N VAL A 182 -12.12 12.43 1.35
CA VAL A 182 -10.98 11.53 1.29
C VAL A 182 -10.91 10.94 -0.12
N CYS A 183 -9.79 11.17 -0.79
CA CYS A 183 -9.53 10.78 -2.17
C CYS A 183 -8.36 9.80 -2.19
N ILE A 184 -8.51 8.71 -2.95
CA ILE A 184 -7.45 7.73 -3.15
C ILE A 184 -6.99 7.81 -4.59
N ILE A 185 -5.68 7.90 -4.80
CA ILE A 185 -5.07 7.81 -6.13
C ILE A 185 -4.37 6.46 -6.19
N GLU A 186 -4.66 5.70 -7.25
CA GLU A 186 -4.15 4.34 -7.50
C GLU A 186 -3.33 4.36 -8.81
N PRO A 187 -2.03 4.73 -8.75
CA PRO A 187 -1.17 4.72 -9.93
C PRO A 187 -0.77 3.32 -10.38
N GLY A 188 -0.60 3.17 -11.69
CA GLY A 188 0.06 2.06 -12.36
C GLY A 188 1.59 2.15 -12.36
N GLY A 189 2.20 1.53 -13.37
CA GLY A 189 3.64 1.63 -13.58
C GLY A 189 4.03 2.98 -14.19
N PHE A 190 4.71 3.84 -13.42
CA PHE A 190 5.25 5.12 -13.88
C PHE A 190 6.77 5.18 -13.73
N LYS A 191 7.45 5.85 -14.67
CA LYS A 191 8.91 6.05 -14.61
C LYS A 191 9.30 6.98 -13.45
N THR A 192 9.51 6.38 -12.30
CA THR A 192 10.02 6.97 -11.06
C THR A 192 11.26 6.19 -10.63
N ASP A 193 12.04 6.70 -9.68
CA ASP A 193 13.20 5.95 -9.16
C ASP A 193 12.79 4.58 -8.58
N LEU A 194 11.54 4.44 -8.11
CA LEU A 194 10.99 3.16 -7.64
C LEU A 194 10.95 2.05 -8.70
N LEU A 195 10.85 2.39 -9.98
CA LEU A 195 10.81 1.42 -11.10
C LEU A 195 12.06 1.48 -11.98
N ARG A 196 13.14 2.11 -11.51
CA ARG A 196 14.41 2.17 -12.25
C ARG A 196 15.04 0.78 -12.31
N GLN A 197 15.46 0.37 -13.51
CA GLN A 197 15.90 -1.01 -13.77
C GLN A 197 17.07 -1.45 -12.87
N ASP A 198 18.07 -0.59 -12.69
CA ASP A 198 19.24 -0.84 -11.83
C ASP A 198 18.83 -0.99 -10.36
N ILE A 199 17.94 -0.13 -9.87
CA ILE A 199 17.42 -0.19 -8.50
C ILE A 199 16.64 -1.48 -8.29
N LEU A 200 15.74 -1.83 -9.21
CA LEU A 200 14.93 -3.06 -9.13
C LEU A 200 15.81 -4.31 -9.13
N PHE A 201 16.76 -4.40 -10.06
CA PHE A 201 17.65 -5.56 -10.16
C PHE A 201 18.56 -5.69 -8.93
N LYS A 202 19.17 -4.59 -8.49
CA LYS A 202 20.00 -4.55 -7.28
C LYS A 202 19.19 -4.98 -6.06
N SER A 203 17.98 -4.46 -5.91
CA SER A 203 17.06 -4.78 -4.82
C SER A 203 16.67 -6.26 -4.79
N PHE A 204 16.48 -6.86 -5.96
CA PHE A 204 16.18 -8.28 -6.09
C PHE A 204 17.39 -9.15 -5.72
N LYS A 205 18.56 -8.83 -6.28
CA LYS A 205 19.80 -9.54 -5.99
C LYS A 205 20.16 -9.50 -4.50
N MET A 206 20.01 -8.34 -3.86
CA MET A 206 20.21 -8.22 -2.41
C MET A 206 19.27 -9.14 -1.61
N SER A 207 18.02 -9.27 -2.03
CA SER A 207 17.05 -10.16 -1.37
C SER A 207 17.42 -11.63 -1.55
N TYR A 208 17.85 -12.03 -2.75
CA TYR A 208 18.32 -13.38 -3.04
C TYR A 208 19.58 -13.73 -2.21
N ASP A 209 20.57 -12.83 -2.20
CA ASP A 209 21.85 -13.03 -1.51
C ASP A 209 21.67 -13.05 0.03
N ALA A 210 20.66 -12.37 0.58
CA ALA A 210 20.31 -12.41 2.00
C ALA A 210 19.43 -13.60 2.40
N THR A 211 18.87 -14.35 1.45
CA THR A 211 17.96 -15.47 1.73
C THR A 211 18.72 -16.69 2.22
N PRO A 212 18.32 -17.34 3.34
CA PRO A 212 18.93 -18.57 3.85
C PRO A 212 19.04 -19.69 2.80
N ALA A 213 20.07 -20.54 2.91
CA ALA A 213 20.40 -21.56 1.90
C ALA A 213 19.29 -22.61 1.71
N ASP A 214 18.60 -22.98 2.80
CA ASP A 214 17.47 -23.91 2.81
C ASP A 214 16.24 -23.38 2.06
N ILE A 215 16.06 -22.06 1.99
CA ILE A 215 15.04 -21.42 1.15
C ILE A 215 15.59 -21.26 -0.28
N ARG A 216 16.84 -20.82 -0.41
CA ARG A 216 17.49 -20.53 -1.70
C ARG A 216 17.57 -21.76 -2.61
N GLN A 217 17.73 -22.97 -2.07
CA GLN A 217 17.73 -24.21 -2.87
C GLN A 217 16.45 -24.41 -3.68
N HIS A 218 15.33 -23.79 -3.30
CA HIS A 218 14.06 -23.83 -4.02
C HIS A 218 13.98 -22.81 -5.16
N TYR A 219 14.97 -21.94 -5.30
CA TYR A 219 15.04 -20.89 -6.30
C TYR A 219 16.34 -21.02 -7.11
N PRO A 220 16.30 -21.55 -8.35
CA PRO A 220 17.52 -21.71 -9.15
C PRO A 220 18.14 -20.34 -9.44
N GLU A 221 19.44 -20.29 -9.71
CA GLU A 221 20.14 -19.01 -10.03
C GLU A 221 19.53 -18.27 -11.22
N SER A 222 18.95 -19.01 -12.18
CA SER A 222 18.17 -18.44 -13.29
C SER A 222 16.98 -17.56 -12.84
N THR A 223 16.56 -17.64 -11.57
CA THR A 223 15.58 -16.74 -10.96
C THR A 223 16.09 -15.30 -10.91
N VAL A 224 17.39 -15.10 -10.65
CA VAL A 224 18.01 -13.77 -10.63
C VAL A 224 18.07 -13.18 -12.04
N GLU A 225 18.41 -14.00 -13.04
CA GLU A 225 18.37 -13.59 -14.45
C GLU A 225 16.95 -13.26 -14.91
N ALA A 226 15.98 -14.10 -14.55
CA ALA A 226 14.56 -13.86 -14.83
C ALA A 226 14.05 -12.57 -14.18
N ALA A 227 14.54 -12.24 -12.99
CA ALA A 227 14.24 -10.98 -12.32
C ALA A 227 14.90 -9.77 -13.01
N GLY A 228 16.12 -9.90 -13.52
CA GLY A 228 16.73 -8.88 -14.39
C GLY A 228 15.90 -8.60 -15.63
N ASN A 229 15.45 -9.65 -16.31
CA ASN A 229 14.54 -9.54 -17.46
C ASN A 229 13.20 -8.89 -17.08
N MET A 230 12.65 -9.23 -15.92
CA MET A 230 11.42 -8.62 -15.40
C MET A 230 11.61 -7.13 -15.07
N ALA A 231 12.74 -6.75 -14.47
CA ALA A 231 13.08 -5.36 -14.17
C ALA A 231 13.19 -4.53 -15.45
N THR A 232 13.86 -5.06 -16.47
CA THR A 232 13.96 -4.43 -17.80
C THR A 232 12.58 -4.23 -18.43
N ARG A 233 11.73 -5.27 -18.44
CA ARG A 233 10.38 -5.19 -18.99
C ARG A 233 9.50 -4.19 -18.22
N SER A 234 9.57 -4.20 -16.89
CA SER A 234 8.79 -3.30 -16.03
C SER A 234 9.17 -1.84 -16.26
N SER A 235 10.49 -1.55 -16.33
CA SER A 235 11.01 -0.21 -16.65
C SER A 235 10.65 0.24 -18.08
N ALA A 236 10.58 -0.69 -19.04
CA ALA A 236 10.20 -0.41 -20.42
C ALA A 236 8.70 -0.10 -20.56
N MET A 237 7.84 -0.86 -19.88
CA MET A 237 6.38 -0.67 -19.89
C MET A 237 5.91 0.50 -19.02
N ALA A 238 6.74 0.95 -18.08
CA ALA A 238 6.40 2.09 -17.22
C ALA A 238 6.16 3.36 -18.04
N SER A 239 5.03 4.01 -17.77
CA SER A 239 4.60 5.22 -18.45
C SER A 239 5.54 6.40 -18.14
N ARG A 240 5.94 7.14 -19.17
CA ARG A 240 6.65 8.42 -19.05
C ARG A 240 5.72 9.60 -18.74
N LYS A 241 4.40 9.38 -18.80
CA LYS A 241 3.38 10.44 -18.65
C LYS A 241 3.12 10.76 -17.17
N LEU A 242 4.15 11.21 -16.45
CA LEU A 242 4.05 11.56 -15.02
C LEU A 242 2.99 12.64 -14.74
N HIS A 243 2.71 13.51 -15.72
CA HIS A 243 1.66 14.51 -15.62
C HIS A 243 0.29 13.91 -15.29
N LEU A 244 -0.01 12.67 -15.67
CA LEU A 244 -1.29 12.02 -15.33
C LEU A 244 -1.48 11.86 -13.82
N VAL A 245 -0.39 11.63 -13.08
CA VAL A 245 -0.42 11.56 -11.61
C VAL A 245 -0.55 12.96 -11.03
N VAL A 246 0.17 13.94 -11.59
CA VAL A 246 0.06 15.37 -11.24
C VAL A 246 -1.38 15.87 -11.41
N ASP A 247 -2.01 15.58 -12.54
CA ASP A 247 -3.39 15.96 -12.85
C ASP A 247 -4.37 15.32 -11.86
N ALA A 248 -4.13 14.07 -11.45
CA ALA A 248 -4.96 13.39 -10.46
C ALA A 248 -4.86 14.05 -9.07
N TYR A 249 -3.67 14.52 -8.68
CA TYR A 249 -3.50 15.30 -7.46
C TYR A 249 -4.24 16.64 -7.54
N VAL A 250 -4.05 17.37 -8.63
CA VAL A 250 -4.72 18.65 -8.85
C VAL A 250 -6.23 18.46 -8.82
N LEU A 251 -6.76 17.45 -9.52
CA LEU A 251 -8.18 17.13 -9.52
C LEU A 251 -8.69 16.78 -8.12
N ALA A 252 -7.93 16.01 -7.34
CA ALA A 252 -8.30 15.65 -5.96
C ALA A 252 -8.41 16.88 -5.05
N LEU A 253 -7.57 17.90 -5.26
CA LEU A 253 -7.52 19.11 -4.44
C LEU A 253 -8.44 20.23 -4.94
N THR A 254 -8.70 20.33 -6.24
CA THR A 254 -9.41 21.48 -6.85
C THR A 254 -10.84 21.17 -7.28
N SER A 255 -11.18 19.89 -7.51
CA SER A 255 -12.53 19.54 -7.95
C SER A 255 -13.57 19.84 -6.87
N ARG A 256 -14.72 20.34 -7.30
CA ARG A 256 -15.91 20.50 -6.43
C ARG A 256 -16.40 19.14 -5.93
N PHE A 257 -16.31 18.11 -6.79
CA PHE A 257 -16.70 16.74 -6.50
C PHE A 257 -15.58 15.81 -6.96
N PRO A 258 -14.47 15.71 -6.19
CA PRO A 258 -13.37 14.85 -6.57
C PRO A 258 -13.81 13.39 -6.52
N PRO A 259 -13.37 12.54 -7.47
CA PRO A 259 -13.60 11.12 -7.38
C PRO A 259 -13.00 10.57 -6.09
N THR A 260 -13.74 9.72 -5.38
CA THR A 260 -13.21 9.03 -4.18
C THR A 260 -12.01 8.15 -4.52
N ARG A 261 -11.94 7.67 -5.77
CA ARG A 261 -10.87 6.82 -6.29
C ARG A 261 -10.50 7.21 -7.71
N GLN A 262 -9.21 7.29 -7.97
CA GLN A 262 -8.66 7.67 -9.26
C GLN A 262 -7.65 6.62 -9.73
N LEU A 263 -8.02 5.87 -10.76
CA LEU A 263 -7.11 4.94 -11.45
C LEU A 263 -6.24 5.74 -12.44
N VAL A 264 -4.94 5.79 -12.20
CA VAL A 264 -4.01 6.61 -12.98
C VAL A 264 -3.07 5.71 -13.79
N GLY A 265 -3.11 5.84 -15.11
CA GLY A 265 -2.41 4.95 -16.04
C GLY A 265 -3.37 4.12 -16.89
N SER A 266 -3.04 3.92 -18.16
CA SER A 266 -3.84 3.10 -19.09
C SER A 266 -3.79 1.62 -18.72
N ASP A 267 -2.66 1.17 -18.19
CA ASP A 267 -2.45 -0.17 -17.63
C ASP A 267 -3.46 -0.47 -16.51
N VAL A 268 -3.65 0.45 -15.57
CA VAL A 268 -4.59 0.23 -14.46
C VAL A 268 -6.04 0.35 -14.92
N ARG A 269 -6.34 1.34 -15.77
CA ARG A 269 -7.73 1.57 -16.22
C ARG A 269 -8.27 0.45 -17.09
N LEU A 270 -7.41 -0.16 -17.92
CA LEU A 270 -7.82 -1.17 -18.90
C LEU A 270 -7.47 -2.59 -18.43
N PHE A 271 -6.22 -2.85 -18.06
CA PHE A 271 -5.73 -4.20 -17.84
C PHE A 271 -5.98 -4.68 -16.41
N TYR A 272 -5.39 -4.02 -15.42
CA TYR A 272 -5.52 -4.47 -14.03
C TYR A 272 -6.96 -4.38 -13.53
N ARG A 273 -7.72 -3.38 -13.98
CA ARG A 273 -9.14 -3.26 -13.65
C ARG A 273 -9.97 -4.45 -14.07
N LEU A 274 -9.69 -5.05 -15.21
CA LEU A 274 -10.36 -6.28 -15.60
C LEU A 274 -9.95 -7.41 -14.65
N LEU A 275 -8.64 -7.57 -14.43
CA LEU A 275 -8.08 -8.66 -13.64
C LEU A 275 -8.61 -8.76 -12.20
N TRP A 276 -8.70 -7.67 -11.46
CA TRP A 276 -9.17 -7.75 -10.07
C TRP A 276 -10.69 -7.93 -9.94
N ASN A 277 -11.44 -7.83 -11.05
CA ASN A 277 -12.87 -8.12 -11.08
C ASN A 277 -13.17 -9.56 -11.56
N LEU A 278 -12.16 -10.31 -12.01
CA LEU A 278 -12.30 -11.71 -12.39
C LEU A 278 -12.23 -12.62 -11.16
N PRO A 279 -12.77 -13.86 -11.24
CA PRO A 279 -12.53 -14.87 -10.22
C PRO A 279 -11.03 -15.10 -10.04
N THR A 280 -10.58 -15.20 -8.78
CA THR A 280 -9.17 -15.34 -8.41
C THR A 280 -8.40 -16.40 -9.21
N PRO A 281 -8.94 -17.63 -9.44
CA PRO A 281 -8.22 -18.64 -10.23
C PRO A 281 -7.93 -18.19 -11.67
N LEU A 282 -8.85 -17.43 -12.28
CA LEU A 282 -8.69 -16.92 -13.62
C LEU A 282 -7.66 -15.77 -13.65
N THR A 283 -7.72 -14.88 -12.66
CA THR A 283 -6.73 -13.81 -12.50
C THR A 283 -5.32 -14.37 -12.35
N ASP A 284 -5.15 -15.38 -11.49
CA ASP A 284 -3.87 -16.04 -11.25
C ASP A 284 -3.37 -16.72 -12.53
N TRP A 285 -4.24 -17.45 -13.24
CA TRP A 285 -3.89 -18.09 -14.50
C TRP A 285 -3.43 -17.08 -15.56
N ILE A 286 -4.13 -15.95 -15.72
CA ILE A 286 -3.73 -14.89 -16.67
C ILE A 286 -2.39 -14.29 -16.26
N LEU A 287 -2.22 -13.94 -14.99
CA LEU A 287 -1.01 -13.29 -14.51
C LEU A 287 0.21 -14.18 -14.68
N VAL A 288 0.09 -15.48 -14.36
CA VAL A 288 1.17 -16.46 -14.47
C VAL A 288 1.56 -16.68 -15.94
N ASN A 289 0.57 -16.85 -16.81
CA ASN A 289 0.76 -17.20 -18.22
C ASN A 289 0.88 -15.97 -19.14
N LEU A 290 0.93 -14.75 -18.61
CA LEU A 290 1.04 -13.50 -19.39
C LEU A 290 2.22 -13.49 -20.39
N LYS A 291 3.31 -14.21 -20.09
CA LYS A 291 4.43 -14.39 -21.04
C LYS A 291 4.04 -15.25 -22.24
N GLU A 292 3.23 -16.28 -22.04
CA GLU A 292 2.78 -17.21 -23.09
C GLU A 292 1.58 -16.65 -23.85
N ILE A 293 0.60 -16.05 -23.15
CA ILE A 293 -0.61 -15.45 -23.73
C ILE A 293 -0.26 -14.30 -24.69
N ALA A 294 0.75 -13.47 -24.35
CA ALA A 294 1.22 -12.39 -25.23
C ALA A 294 1.86 -12.92 -26.54
N SER A 295 2.31 -14.17 -26.57
CA SER A 295 2.85 -14.85 -27.76
C SER A 295 1.86 -15.78 -28.48
N SER A 296 0.64 -16.00 -27.96
CA SER A 296 -0.23 -17.10 -28.42
C SER A 296 -1.71 -16.75 -28.62
N VAL A 297 -2.05 -15.52 -29.03
CA VAL A 297 -3.39 -15.25 -29.58
C VAL A 297 -3.40 -15.75 -31.03
N PRO A 298 -4.11 -16.85 -31.37
CA PRO A 298 -5.57 -16.83 -31.46
C PRO A 298 -6.36 -18.07 -30.96
N SER A 299 -7.63 -17.79 -30.62
CA SER A 299 -8.85 -18.62 -30.74
C SER A 299 -9.09 -19.87 -29.86
N VAL A 300 -9.95 -19.64 -28.85
CA VAL A 300 -11.11 -20.48 -28.43
C VAL A 300 -10.86 -21.70 -27.50
N CYS A 301 -11.11 -21.43 -26.22
CA CYS A 301 -11.81 -22.20 -25.18
C CYS A 301 -12.07 -23.72 -25.34
N ARG A 302 -11.74 -24.47 -24.26
CA ARG A 302 -12.75 -25.22 -23.47
C ARG A 302 -12.22 -25.59 -22.08
N LEU A 303 -13.01 -25.30 -21.04
CA LEU A 303 -12.78 -25.62 -19.63
C LEU A 303 -13.81 -26.67 -19.18
N SER A 304 -13.44 -27.57 -18.27
CA SER A 304 -14.38 -28.47 -17.59
C SER A 304 -14.16 -28.46 -16.06
N HIS A 305 -15.26 -28.68 -15.35
CA HIS A 305 -15.56 -28.40 -13.94
C HIS A 305 -14.98 -29.40 -12.92
N VAL A 306 -14.87 -28.98 -11.66
CA VAL A 306 -14.85 -29.86 -10.46
C VAL A 306 -15.73 -29.29 -9.34
N THR A 307 -16.45 -30.18 -8.67
CA THR A 307 -17.53 -29.99 -7.68
C THR A 307 -17.07 -30.24 -6.22
N SER A 308 -17.61 -29.43 -5.28
CA SER A 308 -18.05 -29.62 -3.85
C SER A 308 -17.59 -30.83 -3.00
N CYS A 309 -17.61 -30.92 -1.65
CA CYS A 309 -17.98 -30.12 -0.46
C CYS A 309 -17.58 -30.95 0.81
N GLY A 310 -17.61 -30.37 2.02
CA GLY A 310 -17.64 -31.12 3.29
C GLY A 310 -17.39 -30.24 4.53
N GLU A 311 -18.42 -30.00 5.35
CA GLU A 311 -18.41 -29.21 6.59
C GLU A 311 -18.10 -30.06 7.84
N LEU A 312 -17.47 -29.46 8.86
CA LEU A 312 -17.40 -29.95 10.25
C LEU A 312 -17.33 -28.76 11.21
N GLN A 313 -18.19 -28.77 12.23
CA GLN A 313 -18.28 -27.77 13.30
C GLN A 313 -17.39 -28.14 14.50
N ALA A 314 -16.79 -27.14 15.15
CA ALA A 314 -16.31 -27.26 16.53
C ALA A 314 -16.21 -25.88 17.22
N GLU A 315 -16.59 -25.86 18.49
CA GLU A 315 -16.79 -24.70 19.38
C GLU A 315 -15.48 -24.07 19.89
N THR A 316 -15.59 -22.80 20.25
CA THR A 316 -14.51 -21.90 20.69
C THR A 316 -14.25 -21.96 22.20
N SER A 317 -12.98 -21.90 22.59
CA SER A 317 -12.55 -21.41 23.92
C SER A 317 -11.26 -20.60 23.81
N SER A 318 -11.30 -19.42 24.43
CA SER A 318 -10.30 -18.37 24.42
C SER A 318 -9.17 -18.64 25.43
N ARG A 319 -7.94 -18.82 24.94
CA ARG A 319 -6.67 -18.56 25.66
C ARG A 319 -5.53 -18.55 24.63
N VAL A 320 -4.84 -17.41 24.49
CA VAL A 320 -3.60 -17.32 23.72
C VAL A 320 -2.58 -18.19 24.46
N THR A 321 -2.24 -19.33 23.88
CA THR A 321 -1.24 -20.25 24.42
C THR A 321 0.04 -20.03 23.63
N HIS A 322 1.14 -19.68 24.29
CA HIS A 322 2.47 -19.83 23.69
C HIS A 322 2.70 -21.33 23.50
N VAL A 323 2.45 -21.83 22.29
CA VAL A 323 2.77 -23.23 21.96
C VAL A 323 4.21 -23.26 21.48
N VAL A 324 5.13 -23.69 22.37
CA VAL A 324 6.45 -24.14 21.95
C VAL A 324 6.25 -25.53 21.35
N LEU A 325 6.12 -25.59 20.02
CA LEU A 325 6.13 -26.86 19.30
C LEU A 325 7.58 -27.31 19.18
N ASP A 326 7.99 -28.22 20.05
CA ASP A 326 9.24 -28.96 19.88
C ASP A 326 8.99 -30.02 18.80
N VAL A 327 9.19 -29.66 17.53
CA VAL A 327 9.00 -30.58 16.40
C VAL A 327 10.26 -31.42 16.26
N THR A 328 10.45 -32.35 17.20
CA THR A 328 11.58 -33.30 17.25
C THR A 328 11.31 -34.63 16.56
N ASP A 329 10.24 -34.75 15.77
CA ASP A 329 9.94 -35.97 15.02
C ASP A 329 9.59 -35.67 13.56
N GLU A 330 10.08 -36.52 12.65
CA GLU A 330 9.97 -36.49 11.18
C GLU A 330 8.53 -36.61 10.63
N LYS A 331 7.55 -35.93 11.24
CA LYS A 331 6.16 -35.90 10.75
C LYS A 331 5.95 -34.67 9.89
N SER A 332 5.64 -34.90 8.63
CA SER A 332 5.35 -33.84 7.66
C SER A 332 4.11 -33.04 8.12
N LEU A 333 4.28 -31.72 8.29
CA LEU A 333 3.19 -30.83 8.67
C LEU A 333 2.28 -30.58 7.46
N TRP A 334 1.11 -31.19 7.41
CA TRP A 334 0.21 -31.06 6.26
C TRP A 334 -0.51 -29.71 6.16
N GLY A 335 -0.68 -28.96 7.25
CA GLY A 335 -1.37 -27.68 7.13
C GLY A 335 -1.18 -26.73 8.29
N VAL A 336 -1.38 -25.45 7.98
CA VAL A 336 -1.30 -24.33 8.91
C VAL A 336 -2.57 -23.50 8.77
N VAL A 337 -3.27 -23.28 9.88
CA VAL A 337 -4.46 -22.43 9.93
C VAL A 337 -4.19 -21.21 10.81
N ASN A 338 -4.04 -20.05 10.17
CA ASN A 338 -3.78 -18.79 10.84
C ASN A 338 -5.10 -18.09 11.18
N ASN A 339 -5.65 -18.40 12.35
CA ASN A 339 -6.92 -17.83 12.85
C ASN A 339 -6.75 -16.73 13.92
N ALA A 340 -5.56 -16.61 14.54
CA ALA A 340 -5.34 -15.66 15.62
C ALA A 340 -5.70 -14.21 15.19
N ALA A 341 -6.54 -13.55 15.99
CA ALA A 341 -6.99 -12.21 15.69
C ALA A 341 -7.42 -11.43 16.93
N ILE A 342 -7.16 -10.13 16.93
CA ILE A 342 -7.74 -9.13 17.83
C ILE A 342 -8.38 -8.01 17.01
N ILE A 343 -9.46 -7.42 17.51
CA ILE A 343 -10.13 -6.28 16.85
C ILE A 343 -9.34 -4.98 17.05
N GLY A 344 -8.64 -4.86 18.19
CA GLY A 344 -8.01 -3.60 18.60
C GLY A 344 -9.05 -2.55 19.02
N PRO A 345 -8.63 -1.29 19.22
CA PRO A 345 -9.50 -0.22 19.68
C PRO A 345 -10.64 0.06 18.69
N SER A 346 -11.88 -0.05 19.15
CA SER A 346 -13.08 0.28 18.37
C SER A 346 -13.45 1.75 18.58
N ALA A 347 -12.74 2.63 17.88
CA ALA A 347 -12.96 4.08 17.90
C ALA A 347 -12.76 4.65 16.50
N PRO A 348 -13.23 5.88 16.22
CA PRO A 348 -12.87 6.60 15.00
C PRO A 348 -11.35 6.60 14.80
N SER A 349 -10.89 6.50 13.56
CA SER A 349 -9.48 6.41 13.17
C SER A 349 -8.63 7.55 13.75
N GLU A 350 -9.21 8.72 13.97
CA GLU A 350 -8.53 9.87 14.60
C GLU A 350 -8.25 9.68 16.11
N TRP A 351 -8.99 8.81 16.79
CA TRP A 351 -8.83 8.57 18.24
C TRP A 351 -7.91 7.40 18.54
N VAL A 352 -7.68 6.53 17.56
CA VAL A 352 -6.82 5.36 17.72
C VAL A 352 -5.36 5.80 17.69
N SER A 353 -4.60 5.36 18.71
CA SER A 353 -3.15 5.57 18.78
C SER A 353 -2.39 4.74 17.74
N ARG A 354 -1.16 5.18 17.40
CA ARG A 354 -0.23 4.36 16.59
C ARG A 354 -0.06 2.97 17.18
N ASP A 355 0.05 2.88 18.51
CA ASP A 355 0.12 1.64 19.28
C ASP A 355 -1.10 0.72 19.05
N GLY A 356 -2.31 1.29 18.94
CA GLY A 356 -3.52 0.53 18.62
C GLY A 356 -3.46 -0.13 17.24
N TYR A 357 -2.96 0.58 16.23
CA TYR A 357 -2.71 0.00 14.90
C TYR A 357 -1.58 -1.02 14.92
N GLN A 358 -0.47 -0.71 15.60
CA GLN A 358 0.69 -1.60 15.71
C GLN A 358 0.33 -2.91 16.39
N THR A 359 -0.42 -2.87 17.48
CA THR A 359 -0.87 -4.07 18.20
C THR A 359 -1.73 -4.95 17.30
N CYS A 360 -2.70 -4.37 16.59
CA CYS A 360 -3.57 -5.11 15.68
C CYS A 360 -2.79 -5.71 14.49
N LEU A 361 -1.88 -4.93 13.89
CA LEU A 361 -1.00 -5.41 12.82
C LEU A 361 -0.03 -6.50 13.30
N ALA A 362 0.51 -6.36 14.52
CA ALA A 362 1.45 -7.32 15.10
C ALA A 362 0.80 -8.70 15.26
N VAL A 363 -0.43 -8.75 15.78
CA VAL A 363 -1.14 -10.01 16.00
C VAL A 363 -1.73 -10.56 14.71
N ASN A 364 -2.55 -9.76 14.00
CA ASN A 364 -3.39 -10.27 12.92
C ASN A 364 -2.61 -10.52 11.63
N LEU A 365 -1.52 -9.79 11.41
CA LEU A 365 -0.78 -9.78 10.14
C LEU A 365 0.66 -10.26 10.32
N LEU A 366 1.47 -9.59 11.14
CA LEU A 366 2.88 -9.95 11.30
C LEU A 366 3.05 -11.32 11.96
N GLY A 367 2.26 -11.63 12.99
CA GLY A 367 2.25 -12.95 13.62
C GLY A 367 1.85 -14.05 12.62
N LEU A 368 0.86 -13.78 11.77
CA LEU A 368 0.46 -14.68 10.68
C LEU A 368 1.59 -14.89 9.66
N ILE A 369 2.28 -13.82 9.28
CA ILE A 369 3.42 -13.87 8.36
C ILE A 369 4.55 -14.70 8.97
N ASP A 370 4.86 -14.51 10.25
CA ASP A 370 5.90 -15.26 10.95
C ASP A 370 5.56 -16.75 11.00
N VAL A 371 4.36 -17.10 11.47
CA VAL A 371 3.91 -18.50 11.51
C VAL A 371 3.96 -19.12 10.11
N THR A 372 3.45 -18.42 9.10
CA THR A 372 3.48 -18.92 7.72
C THR A 372 4.91 -19.15 7.25
N ARG A 373 5.82 -18.19 7.42
CA ARG A 373 7.21 -18.31 6.98
C ARG A 373 7.95 -19.44 7.70
N THR A 374 7.73 -19.61 9.00
CA THR A 374 8.35 -20.68 9.79
C THR A 374 7.92 -22.07 9.32
N PHE A 375 6.63 -22.26 9.04
CA PHE A 375 6.10 -23.59 8.73
C PHE A 375 5.99 -23.90 7.23
N LEU A 376 6.10 -22.89 6.35
CA LEU A 376 5.96 -23.07 4.91
C LEU A 376 6.90 -24.13 4.31
N PRO A 377 8.18 -24.26 4.72
CA PRO A 377 9.04 -25.34 4.21
C PRO A 377 8.49 -26.74 4.52
N LEU A 378 7.91 -26.94 5.72
CA LEU A 378 7.32 -28.22 6.12
C LEU A 378 6.01 -28.49 5.38
N VAL A 379 5.15 -27.47 5.29
CA VAL A 379 3.88 -27.53 4.54
C VAL A 379 4.14 -27.84 3.07
N ARG A 380 5.16 -27.21 2.46
CA ARG A 380 5.53 -27.45 1.07
C ARG A 380 6.03 -28.88 0.84
N ARG A 381 6.88 -29.42 1.71
CA ARG A 381 7.32 -30.83 1.65
C ARG A 381 6.14 -31.81 1.73
N ALA A 382 5.13 -31.48 2.52
CA ALA A 382 3.92 -32.29 2.68
C ALA A 382 2.88 -32.12 1.57
N ARG A 383 3.11 -31.24 0.57
CA ARG A 383 2.07 -30.76 -0.37
C ARG A 383 0.79 -30.31 0.38
N GLY A 384 1.04 -29.62 1.48
CA GLY A 384 0.06 -29.20 2.44
C GLY A 384 -0.67 -27.90 2.08
N ARG A 385 -1.45 -27.37 3.02
CA ARG A 385 -2.25 -26.16 2.81
C ARG A 385 -2.01 -25.10 3.89
N VAL A 386 -1.91 -23.84 3.46
CA VAL A 386 -1.95 -22.67 4.35
C VAL A 386 -3.32 -22.02 4.23
N VAL A 387 -4.01 -21.88 5.36
CA VAL A 387 -5.33 -21.24 5.46
C VAL A 387 -5.20 -19.99 6.33
N ASN A 388 -5.42 -18.83 5.72
CA ASN A 388 -5.34 -17.53 6.40
C ASN A 388 -6.75 -16.96 6.57
N ILE A 389 -7.12 -16.61 7.80
CA ILE A 389 -8.45 -16.08 8.10
C ILE A 389 -8.45 -14.55 7.93
N SER A 390 -8.93 -14.09 6.78
CA SER A 390 -9.24 -12.68 6.51
C SER A 390 -10.63 -12.31 7.07
N SER A 391 -11.15 -11.13 6.72
CA SER A 391 -12.49 -10.70 7.10
C SER A 391 -13.09 -9.82 6.01
N LEU A 392 -14.40 -9.96 5.79
CA LEU A 392 -15.17 -9.02 4.96
C LEU A 392 -14.97 -7.57 5.44
N ALA A 393 -14.87 -7.37 6.75
CA ALA A 393 -14.55 -6.08 7.35
C ALA A 393 -13.27 -5.46 6.78
N GLY A 394 -12.27 -6.26 6.43
CA GLY A 394 -11.07 -5.77 5.74
C GLY A 394 -11.36 -5.22 4.35
N ARG A 395 -12.11 -5.97 3.53
CA ARG A 395 -12.42 -5.61 2.13
C ARG A 395 -13.33 -4.39 2.00
N ILE A 396 -14.37 -4.31 2.82
CA ILE A 396 -15.35 -3.20 2.76
C ILE A 396 -15.08 -2.11 3.81
N ALA A 397 -14.06 -2.32 4.66
CA ALA A 397 -13.59 -1.40 5.69
C ALA A 397 -14.68 -1.03 6.73
N VAL A 398 -15.47 -2.01 7.17
CA VAL A 398 -16.55 -1.82 8.15
C VAL A 398 -16.12 -2.29 9.53
N GLY A 399 -16.27 -1.43 10.54
CA GLY A 399 -15.90 -1.72 11.93
C GLY A 399 -14.68 -0.94 12.37
N ALA A 400 -13.85 -1.53 13.24
CA ALA A 400 -12.64 -0.90 13.76
C ALA A 400 -11.57 -0.76 12.67
N SER A 401 -11.07 0.46 12.46
CA SER A 401 -10.06 0.75 11.42
C SER A 401 -8.79 -0.12 11.54
N PRO A 402 -8.19 -0.33 12.74
CA PRO A 402 -7.04 -1.24 12.89
C PRO A 402 -7.32 -2.67 12.42
N TYR A 403 -8.51 -3.19 12.73
CA TYR A 403 -8.94 -4.52 12.30
C TYR A 403 -9.09 -4.61 10.79
N CYS A 404 -9.75 -3.62 10.18
CA CYS A 404 -9.95 -3.59 8.73
C CYS A 404 -8.62 -3.57 7.99
N VAL A 405 -7.72 -2.68 8.41
CA VAL A 405 -6.37 -2.53 7.85
C VAL A 405 -5.58 -3.84 7.95
N SER A 406 -5.55 -4.46 9.14
CA SER A 406 -4.78 -5.68 9.34
C SER A 406 -5.36 -6.87 8.55
N LYS A 407 -6.69 -7.07 8.54
CA LYS A 407 -7.32 -8.17 7.82
C LYS A 407 -7.25 -8.03 6.30
N TYR A 408 -7.33 -6.81 5.76
CA TYR A 408 -7.11 -6.64 4.31
C TYR A 408 -5.63 -6.86 3.94
N GLY A 409 -4.71 -6.55 4.84
CA GLY A 409 -3.30 -6.97 4.71
C GLY A 409 -3.11 -8.50 4.70
N VAL A 410 -3.90 -9.26 5.48
CA VAL A 410 -3.86 -10.74 5.47
C VAL A 410 -4.24 -11.30 4.10
N GLU A 411 -5.26 -10.72 3.47
CA GLU A 411 -5.65 -11.08 2.12
C GLU A 411 -4.54 -10.79 1.10
N ALA A 412 -3.99 -9.58 1.14
CA ALA A 412 -2.86 -9.18 0.29
C ALA A 412 -1.67 -10.16 0.42
N PHE A 413 -1.30 -10.52 1.65
CA PHE A 413 -0.21 -11.46 1.89
C PHE A 413 -0.54 -12.85 1.34
N SER A 414 -1.77 -13.32 1.53
CA SER A 414 -2.23 -14.63 1.05
C SER A 414 -2.19 -14.71 -0.48
N ASP A 415 -2.63 -13.66 -1.16
CA ASP A 415 -2.61 -13.60 -2.62
C ASP A 415 -1.18 -13.45 -3.16
N CYS A 416 -0.31 -12.66 -2.52
CA CYS A 416 1.11 -12.62 -2.86
C CYS A 416 1.81 -13.97 -2.66
N LEU A 417 1.50 -14.68 -1.57
CA LEU A 417 2.07 -16.00 -1.30
C LEU A 417 1.65 -17.00 -2.37
N ARG A 418 0.36 -17.02 -2.75
CA ARG A 418 -0.16 -17.87 -3.82
C ARG A 418 0.53 -17.59 -5.15
N TRP A 419 0.70 -16.31 -5.50
CA TRP A 419 1.44 -15.88 -6.68
C TRP A 419 2.86 -16.45 -6.71
N CYS A 420 3.60 -16.35 -5.59
CA CYS A 420 4.97 -16.84 -5.51
C CYS A 420 5.07 -18.37 -5.61
N LEU A 421 4.14 -19.10 -4.99
CA LEU A 421 4.15 -20.56 -5.00
C LEU A 421 3.82 -21.14 -6.38
N ASN A 422 2.81 -20.59 -7.06
CA ASN A 422 2.40 -21.05 -8.40
C ASN A 422 3.48 -20.84 -9.47
N VAL A 423 4.26 -19.75 -9.37
CA VAL A 423 5.37 -19.47 -10.31
C VAL A 423 6.54 -20.46 -10.12
N GLY A 424 6.69 -21.05 -8.92
CA GLY A 424 7.74 -22.00 -8.62
C GLY A 424 7.46 -23.45 -9.08
N GLU A 425 6.19 -23.84 -9.19
CA GLU A 425 5.80 -25.23 -9.53
C GLU A 425 5.71 -25.50 -11.04
N LEU A 426 5.57 -24.46 -11.88
CA LEU A 426 5.45 -24.61 -13.35
C LEU A 426 6.73 -25.05 -14.08
N LYS A 427 7.77 -25.46 -13.35
CA LYS A 427 9.02 -26.00 -13.91
C LYS A 427 9.34 -27.44 -13.48
N GLN A 428 8.41 -28.11 -12.79
CA GLN A 428 8.44 -29.57 -12.60
C GLN A 428 7.32 -30.19 -13.41
#